data_AF-A0A947U789-F1
#
_entry.id   AF-A0A947U789-F1
#
_cell.length_a   1.000
_cell.length_b   1.000
_cell.length_c   1.000
_cell.angle_alpha   90.00
_cell.angle_beta   90.00
_cell.angle_gamma   90.00
#
_symmetry.space_group_name_H-M   'P 1'
#
loop_
_entity.id
_entity.type
_entity.pdbx_description
1 polymer ?
#
loop_
_entity_poly.entity_id
_entity_poly.type
_entity_poly.pdbx_seq_one_letter_code
_entity_poly.pdbx_strand_id
1 'polypeptide(L)'
;WRNPLGQSRSGLQRVRWQLSGEQWQRQYWTVLDQAQDSQLQVQQALDGVTRLQLRYLDQEGSWQTSWPPQSNNPDDALKLLPQAVELVLDHRRYGELRRVLRLPEGLPERLQQAPKPSPDDPAEPGGDIPEEPRT
;
A
#
# COMPACT_ATOMS: atom_id res chain seq x y z
N TRP A 1 6.61 -4.35 9.17
CA TRP A 1 7.95 -3.75 9.34
C TRP A 1 8.08 -3.36 10.80
N ARG A 2 9.17 -3.72 11.49
CA ARG A 2 9.30 -3.40 12.91
C ARG A 2 9.66 -1.92 13.05
N ASN A 3 8.98 -1.19 13.96
CA ASN A 3 9.40 0.11 14.46
C ASN A 3 9.94 0.00 15.89
N PRO A 4 11.08 -0.69 16.10
CA PRO A 4 11.59 -0.94 17.44
C PRO A 4 12.13 0.35 18.12
N LEU A 5 12.33 1.42 17.36
CA LEU A 5 12.89 2.70 17.84
C LEU A 5 11.81 3.76 18.13
N GLY A 6 10.52 3.44 17.99
CA GLY A 6 9.43 4.35 18.36
C GLY A 6 9.39 5.68 17.60
N GLN A 7 10.12 5.82 16.49
CA GLN A 7 10.14 7.05 15.69
C GLN A 7 8.74 7.37 15.18
N SER A 8 8.41 8.67 15.05
CA SER A 8 7.15 9.18 14.51
C SER A 8 7.05 8.91 13.00
N ARG A 9 6.93 7.63 12.67
CA ARG A 9 6.68 7.11 11.33
C ARG A 9 5.44 6.25 11.40
N SER A 10 4.56 6.38 10.42
CA SER A 10 3.42 5.49 10.30
C SER A 10 3.93 4.04 10.23
N GLY A 11 3.25 3.10 10.90
CA GLY A 11 3.54 1.67 10.79
C GLY A 11 3.18 1.09 9.40
N LEU A 12 2.72 1.94 8.49
CA LEU A 12 2.22 1.65 7.18
C LEU A 12 3.26 1.93 6.11
N GLN A 13 3.29 1.07 5.11
CA GLN A 13 4.15 1.23 3.94
C GLN A 13 3.36 0.89 2.69
N ARG A 14 3.40 1.79 1.72
CA ARG A 14 2.92 1.49 0.37
C ARG A 14 3.90 0.55 -0.31
N VAL A 15 3.38 -0.52 -0.91
CA VAL A 15 4.17 -1.51 -1.66
C VAL A 15 3.54 -1.74 -3.02
N ARG A 16 4.37 -2.03 -4.01
CA ARG A 16 3.96 -2.47 -5.34
C ARG A 16 4.80 -3.68 -5.74
N TRP A 17 4.15 -4.73 -6.20
CA TRP A 17 4.83 -5.86 -6.81
C TRP A 17 4.73 -5.76 -8.32
N GLN A 18 5.83 -6.02 -9.02
CA GLN A 18 5.85 -6.01 -10.48
C GLN A 18 6.79 -7.08 -11.03
N LEU A 19 6.48 -7.56 -12.23
CA LEU A 19 7.39 -8.36 -13.05
C LEU A 19 8.03 -7.42 -14.10
N SER A 20 9.36 -7.34 -14.12
CA SER A 20 10.11 -6.54 -15.09
C SER A 20 11.15 -7.44 -15.78
N GLY A 21 10.91 -7.73 -17.06
CA GLY A 21 11.58 -8.86 -17.72
C GLY A 21 11.28 -10.15 -16.97
N GLU A 22 12.31 -10.79 -16.42
CA GLU A 22 12.17 -12.00 -15.61
C GLU A 22 12.44 -11.77 -14.11
N GLN A 23 12.49 -10.49 -13.71
CA GLN A 23 12.70 -10.09 -12.33
C GLN A 23 11.37 -9.78 -11.65
N TRP A 24 11.01 -10.58 -10.65
CA TRP A 24 9.94 -10.22 -9.73
C TRP A 24 10.49 -9.25 -8.67
N GLN A 25 9.93 -8.05 -8.64
CA GLN A 25 10.43 -6.93 -7.85
C GLN A 25 9.38 -6.46 -6.86
N ARG A 26 9.84 -6.15 -5.64
CA ARG A 26 9.10 -5.40 -4.63
C ARG A 26 9.55 -3.95 -4.67
N GLN A 27 8.62 -3.06 -4.97
CA GLN A 27 8.82 -1.62 -4.87
C GLN A 27 8.13 -1.11 -3.61
N TYR A 28 8.74 -0.14 -2.93
CA TYR A 28 8.16 0.45 -1.74
C TYR A 28 8.59 1.91 -1.55
N TRP A 29 7.77 2.64 -0.81
CA TRP A 29 8.04 4.02 -0.39
C TRP A 29 8.41 4.04 1.09
N THR A 30 9.33 4.92 1.48
CA THR A 30 9.78 5.04 2.87
C THR A 30 8.84 5.91 3.72
N VAL A 31 7.98 6.72 3.08
CA VAL A 31 7.00 7.59 3.72
C VAL A 31 5.62 7.43 3.09
N LEU A 32 4.55 7.56 3.88
CA LEU A 32 3.18 7.27 3.45
C LEU A 32 2.43 8.47 2.84
N ASP A 33 2.81 9.71 3.16
CA ASP A 33 2.29 10.93 2.51
C ASP A 33 3.28 12.11 2.59
N GLN A 34 3.25 12.96 1.56
CA GLN A 34 3.81 14.33 1.48
C GLN A 34 5.33 14.56 1.62
N ALA A 35 6.14 13.84 0.85
CA ALA A 35 7.38 14.43 0.36
C ALA A 35 7.38 14.33 -1.16
N GLN A 36 7.44 15.49 -1.84
CA GLN A 36 7.57 15.60 -3.30
C GLN A 36 8.72 14.71 -3.86
N ASP A 37 9.68 14.34 -2.98
CA ASP A 37 10.89 13.58 -3.28
C ASP A 37 10.95 12.16 -2.68
N SER A 38 9.83 11.51 -2.32
CA SER A 38 9.90 10.13 -1.81
C SER A 38 10.38 9.16 -2.91
N GLN A 39 11.67 8.83 -2.89
CA GLN A 39 12.30 7.96 -3.87
C GLN A 39 11.78 6.52 -3.78
N LEU A 40 11.32 6.00 -4.91
CA LEU A 40 10.90 4.62 -5.07
C LEU A 40 12.09 3.68 -4.81
N GLN A 41 12.00 2.84 -3.79
CA GLN A 41 13.00 1.81 -3.54
C GLN A 41 12.59 0.53 -4.26
N VAL A 42 13.53 -0.08 -4.99
CA VAL A 42 13.31 -1.33 -5.73
C VAL A 42 14.15 -2.43 -5.11
N GLN A 43 13.49 -3.54 -4.78
CA GLN A 43 14.13 -4.75 -4.28
C GLN A 43 13.80 -5.91 -5.22
N GLN A 44 14.82 -6.54 -5.80
CA GLN A 44 14.67 -7.78 -6.55
C GLN A 44 14.36 -8.90 -5.56
N ALA A 45 13.16 -9.49 -5.67
CA ALA A 45 12.70 -10.54 -4.77
C ALA A 45 13.01 -11.93 -5.31
N LEU A 46 12.88 -12.12 -6.63
CA LEU A 46 13.16 -13.40 -7.28
C LEU A 46 13.51 -13.16 -8.76
N ASP A 47 14.57 -13.82 -9.23
CA ASP A 47 14.96 -13.88 -10.63
C ASP A 47 14.35 -15.12 -11.31
N GLY A 48 14.30 -15.14 -12.65
CA GLY A 48 13.88 -16.29 -13.45
C GLY A 48 12.37 -16.52 -13.48
N VAL A 49 11.56 -15.51 -13.14
CA VAL A 49 10.10 -15.57 -13.18
C VAL A 49 9.64 -15.24 -14.60
N THR A 50 9.01 -16.19 -15.29
CA THR A 50 8.60 -16.05 -16.70
C THR A 50 7.14 -15.67 -16.85
N ARG A 51 6.31 -15.95 -15.84
CA ARG A 51 4.89 -15.56 -15.80
C ARG A 51 4.50 -15.22 -14.37
N LEU A 52 3.64 -14.22 -14.22
CA LEU A 52 3.05 -13.82 -12.95
C LEU A 52 1.54 -13.57 -13.18
N GLN A 53 0.70 -14.22 -12.38
CA GLN A 53 -0.75 -14.01 -12.39
C GLN A 53 -1.28 -13.86 -10.97
N LEU A 54 -2.18 -12.90 -10.79
CA LEU A 54 -2.89 -12.67 -9.55
C LEU A 54 -4.39 -12.88 -9.77
N ARG A 55 -5.05 -13.50 -8.80
CA ARG A 55 -6.52 -13.49 -8.65
C ARG A 55 -6.89 -13.09 -7.24
N TYR A 56 -8.09 -12.53 -7.09
CA TYR A 56 -8.57 -11.91 -5.87
C TYR A 56 -9.91 -12.53 -5.49
N LEU A 57 -10.06 -13.02 -4.26
CA LEU A 57 -11.31 -13.56 -3.77
C LEU A 57 -12.16 -12.40 -3.24
N ASP A 58 -13.31 -12.15 -3.85
CA ASP A 58 -14.24 -11.10 -3.41
C ASP A 58 -15.05 -11.51 -2.17
N GLN A 59 -15.97 -10.66 -1.74
CA GLN A 59 -16.77 -10.90 -0.52
C GLN A 59 -17.82 -12.00 -0.73
N GLU A 60 -18.21 -12.25 -1.97
CA GLU A 60 -19.15 -13.28 -2.40
C GLU A 60 -18.48 -14.65 -2.56
N GLY A 61 -17.16 -14.74 -2.38
CA GLY A 61 -16.38 -15.97 -2.52
C GLY A 61 -16.06 -16.34 -3.97
N SER A 62 -16.16 -15.37 -4.89
CA SER A 62 -15.81 -15.53 -6.31
C SER A 62 -14.42 -14.99 -6.63
N TRP A 63 -13.72 -15.66 -7.53
CA TRP A 63 -12.37 -15.27 -7.96
C TRP A 63 -12.42 -14.25 -9.09
N GLN A 64 -11.81 -13.09 -8.86
CA GLN A 64 -11.69 -11.97 -9.79
C GLN A 64 -10.26 -11.88 -10.35
N THR A 65 -10.12 -11.43 -11.60
CA THR A 65 -8.82 -11.23 -12.28
C THR A 65 -8.28 -9.80 -12.14
N SER A 66 -9.10 -8.87 -11.67
CA SER A 66 -8.73 -7.51 -11.34
C SER A 66 -9.27 -7.12 -9.96
N TRP A 67 -8.64 -6.13 -9.34
CA TRP A 67 -9.10 -5.55 -8.08
C TRP A 67 -8.89 -4.03 -8.07
N PRO A 68 -9.80 -3.23 -7.49
CA PRO A 68 -11.13 -3.65 -7.02
C PRO A 68 -12.00 -4.16 -8.18
N PRO A 69 -13.05 -4.95 -7.90
CA PRO A 69 -14.03 -5.30 -8.92
C PRO A 69 -14.62 -4.00 -9.49
N GLN A 70 -15.08 -4.02 -10.75
CA GLN A 70 -15.75 -2.86 -11.33
C GLN A 70 -17.00 -2.53 -10.50
N SER A 71 -16.91 -1.43 -9.74
CA SER A 71 -18.00 -0.86 -8.95
C SER A 71 -18.45 0.45 -9.58
N ASN A 72 -19.74 0.75 -9.50
CA ASN A 72 -20.29 2.02 -9.97
C ASN A 72 -19.88 3.21 -9.08
N ASN A 73 -19.40 2.96 -7.85
CA ASN A 73 -18.94 3.99 -6.94
C ASN A 73 -17.43 3.84 -6.62
N PRO A 74 -16.56 4.75 -7.10
CA PRO A 74 -15.12 4.69 -6.87
C PRO A 74 -14.73 4.86 -5.40
N ASP A 75 -15.50 5.61 -4.61
CA ASP A 75 -15.18 5.85 -3.19
C ASP A 75 -15.35 4.60 -2.31
N ASP A 76 -16.33 3.76 -2.67
CA ASP A 76 -16.54 2.49 -1.98
C ASP A 76 -15.47 1.47 -2.39
N ALA A 77 -15.04 1.50 -3.66
CA ALA A 77 -14.01 0.60 -4.18
C ALA A 77 -12.65 0.76 -3.47
N LEU A 78 -12.31 1.97 -3.03
CA LEU A 78 -11.06 2.26 -2.30
C LEU A 78 -11.02 1.66 -0.87
N LYS A 79 -12.17 1.33 -0.30
CA LYS A 79 -12.29 0.75 1.05
C LYS A 79 -12.30 -0.78 1.04
N LEU A 80 -12.46 -1.39 -0.13
CA LEU A 80 -12.58 -2.84 -0.28
C LEU A 80 -11.22 -3.51 -0.35
N LEU A 81 -11.06 -4.54 0.46
CA LEU A 81 -9.95 -5.49 0.39
C LEU A 81 -10.48 -6.87 -0.02
N PRO A 82 -9.73 -7.64 -0.81
CA PRO A 82 -10.11 -9.01 -1.13
C PRO A 82 -9.96 -9.90 0.11
N GLN A 83 -10.78 -10.94 0.22
CA GLN A 83 -10.67 -11.92 1.30
C GLN A 83 -9.38 -12.74 1.20
N ALA A 84 -8.93 -13.00 -0.02
CA ALA A 84 -7.70 -13.74 -0.31
C ALA A 84 -7.08 -13.28 -1.63
N VAL A 85 -5.77 -13.48 -1.75
CA VAL A 85 -5.03 -13.31 -3.00
C VAL A 85 -4.43 -14.65 -3.39
N GLU A 86 -4.67 -15.06 -4.64
CA GLU A 86 -3.96 -16.16 -5.27
C GLU A 86 -2.83 -15.59 -6.12
N LEU A 87 -1.64 -16.12 -5.91
CA LEU A 87 -0.43 -15.88 -6.69
C LEU A 87 -0.06 -17.16 -7.42
N VAL A 88 -0.02 -17.08 -8.75
CA VAL A 88 0.57 -18.11 -9.62
C VAL A 88 1.79 -17.49 -10.30
N LEU A 89 2.93 -18.16 -10.19
CA LEU A 89 4.16 -17.75 -10.85
C LEU A 89 4.81 -18.94 -11.56
N ASP A 90 5.27 -18.74 -12.79
CA ASP A 90 6.11 -19.72 -13.47
C ASP A 90 7.57 -19.30 -13.33
N HIS A 91 8.42 -20.24 -12.95
CA HIS A 91 9.84 -20.01 -12.77
C HIS A 91 10.66 -21.00 -13.61
N ARG A 92 11.72 -20.50 -14.26
CA ARG A 92 12.58 -21.28 -15.18
C ARG A 92 13.04 -22.63 -14.62
N ARG A 93 13.35 -22.67 -13.32
CA ARG A 93 13.89 -23.88 -12.66
C ARG A 93 12.85 -24.68 -11.88
N TYR A 94 11.77 -24.04 -11.45
CA TYR A 94 10.84 -24.62 -10.47
C TYR A 94 9.47 -24.95 -11.07
N GLY A 95 9.22 -24.55 -12.32
CA GLY A 95 7.90 -24.70 -12.93
C GLY A 95 6.90 -23.73 -12.32
N GLU A 96 5.63 -24.14 -12.27
CA GLU A 96 4.55 -23.35 -11.68
C GLU A 96 4.55 -23.46 -10.15
N LEU A 97 4.56 -22.30 -9.46
CA LEU A 97 4.30 -22.21 -8.04
C LEU A 97 2.98 -21.48 -7.80
N ARG A 98 2.12 -22.09 -6.98
CA ARG A 98 0.85 -21.50 -6.55
C ARG A 98 0.84 -21.23 -5.05
N ARG A 99 0.36 -20.06 -4.65
CA ARG A 99 0.13 -19.67 -3.25
C ARG A 99 -1.23 -18.99 -3.12
N VAL A 100 -1.95 -19.33 -2.06
CA VAL A 100 -3.19 -18.64 -1.68
C VAL A 100 -2.97 -18.05 -0.30
N LEU A 101 -3.17 -16.74 -0.18
CA LEU A 101 -2.94 -15.97 1.04
C LEU A 101 -4.26 -15.37 1.48
N ARG A 102 -4.78 -15.78 2.64
CA ARG A 102 -5.93 -15.12 3.27
C ARG A 102 -5.49 -13.76 3.82
N LEU A 103 -6.28 -12.73 3.57
CA LEU A 103 -6.05 -11.40 4.12
C LEU A 103 -6.80 -11.26 5.46
N PRO A 104 -6.29 -10.43 6.38
CA PRO A 104 -7.03 -10.10 7.60
C PRO A 104 -8.33 -9.38 7.24
N GLU A 105 -9.37 -9.63 8.04
CA GLU A 105 -10.64 -8.93 7.94
C GLU A 105 -10.48 -7.50 8.49
N GLY A 106 -10.73 -6.50 7.65
CA GLY A 106 -10.62 -5.09 7.99
C GLY A 106 -9.21 -4.50 7.94
N LEU A 107 -9.12 -3.17 7.91
CA LEU A 107 -7.86 -2.45 8.14
C LEU A 107 -7.40 -2.75 9.58
N PRO A 108 -6.17 -3.24 9.80
CA PRO A 108 -5.68 -3.53 11.16
C PRO A 108 -5.94 -2.33 12.09
N GLU A 109 -6.40 -2.57 13.33
CA GLU A 109 -6.82 -1.51 14.28
C GLU A 109 -5.77 -0.40 14.45
N ARG A 110 -4.48 -0.73 14.29
CA ARG A 110 -3.36 0.23 14.31
C ARG A 110 -3.42 1.30 13.22
N LEU A 111 -4.21 1.09 12.18
CA LEU A 111 -4.44 2.05 11.10
C LEU A 111 -5.64 2.95 11.38
N GLN A 112 -6.52 2.51 12.29
CA GLN A 112 -7.67 3.28 12.77
C GLN A 112 -7.26 4.27 13.87
N GLN A 113 -6.15 3.98 14.55
CA GLN A 113 -5.52 4.88 15.51
C GLN A 113 -4.53 5.80 14.77
N ALA A 114 -5.05 6.83 14.10
CA ALA A 114 -4.23 8.02 13.82
C ALA A 114 -3.69 8.55 15.17
N PRO A 115 -2.45 9.07 15.24
CA PRO A 115 -2.00 9.76 16.43
C PRO A 115 -3.03 10.85 16.74
N LYS A 116 -3.71 10.76 17.89
CA LYS A 116 -4.46 11.90 18.40
C LYS A 116 -3.42 12.99 18.66
N PRO A 117 -3.61 14.23 18.17
CA PRO A 117 -2.77 15.32 18.64
C PRO A 117 -2.85 15.33 20.17
N SER A 118 -1.69 15.24 20.82
CA SER A 118 -1.61 15.38 22.27
C SER A 118 -2.15 16.76 22.65
N PRO A 119 -2.88 16.91 23.77
CA PRO A 119 -3.40 18.21 24.19
C PRO A 119 -2.32 19.22 24.61
N ASP A 120 -1.04 18.84 24.58
CA ASP A 120 0.09 19.63 25.07
C ASP A 120 0.87 20.40 23.98
N ASP A 121 0.38 20.47 22.74
CA ASP A 121 0.91 21.44 21.76
C ASP A 121 0.20 22.79 21.96
N PRO A 122 0.88 23.84 22.49
CA PRO A 122 0.29 25.16 22.54
C PRO A 122 0.08 25.65 21.10
N ALA A 123 -1.17 26.00 20.79
CA ALA A 123 -1.53 26.60 19.51
C ALA A 123 -0.62 27.80 19.21
N GLU A 124 0.13 27.74 18.11
CA GLU A 124 0.83 28.91 17.59
C GLU A 124 -0.22 30.00 17.27
N PRO A 125 -0.09 31.23 17.80
CA PRO A 125 -0.99 32.31 17.47
C PRO A 125 -0.77 32.75 16.03
N GLY A 126 -1.87 33.11 15.36
CA GLY A 126 -1.96 33.34 13.93
C GLY A 126 -0.93 34.34 13.38
N GLY A 127 -0.38 33.98 12.22
CA GLY A 127 0.47 34.84 11.42
C GLY A 127 -0.32 36.04 10.88
N ASP A 128 0.20 37.21 11.23
CA ASP A 128 -0.19 38.54 10.77
C ASP A 128 -0.07 38.64 9.23
N ILE A 129 -1.12 39.09 8.54
CA ILE A 129 -1.09 39.41 7.11
C ILE A 129 -0.94 40.93 7.01
N PRO A 130 0.15 41.49 6.44
CA PRO A 130 0.17 42.92 6.14
C PRO A 130 -0.61 43.19 4.84
N GLU A 131 -1.62 44.06 4.92
CA GLU A 131 -2.28 44.66 3.75
C GLU A 131 -1.27 45.50 2.94
N GLU A 132 -1.16 45.25 1.63
CA GLU A 132 -0.54 46.18 0.68
C GLU A 132 -1.56 47.27 0.26
N PRO A 133 -1.19 48.57 0.27
CA PRO A 133 -2.04 49.61 -0.27
C PRO A 133 -1.99 49.66 -1.81
N ARG A 134 -3.17 49.79 -2.41
CA ARG A 134 -3.39 50.09 -3.82
C ARG A 134 -2.57 51.30 -4.29
N THR A 135 -1.96 51.19 -5.47
CA THR A 135 -1.83 52.31 -6.42
C THR A 135 -2.06 51.80 -7.84
#